data_AF-A0A1F8ZVG6-F1
#
_entry.id   AF-A0A1F8ZVG6-F1
#
_cell.length_a   1.000
_cell.length_b   1.000
_cell.length_c   1.000
_cell.angle_alpha   90.00
_cell.angle_beta   90.00
_cell.angle_gamma   90.00
#
_symmetry.space_group_name_H-M   'P 1'
#
loop_
_entity.id
_entity.type
_entity.pdbx_description
1 polymer ?
#
loop_
_entity_poly.entity_id
_entity_poly.type
_entity_poly.pdbx_seq_one_letter_code
_entity_poly.pdbx_strand_id
1 'polypeptide(L)'
;MGEIIDLAIRIETNGQKAYRKAQKEVSDPSLAAMLGWLADEEAEHEKWFPRLKETMETTLEDAKMEEMGKSILQGVLGEQTFSIDGADFSRIEDMDSLLTLSVEFEKDTILFYEMLSAFIEDEKILNQLKQIIEEENRHVRFLEDFLYNKKSLPIRKGSA
;
A
#
# COMPACT_ATOMS: atom_id res chain seq x y z
N MET A 1 -14.80 -13.05 -2.36
CA MET A 1 -13.35 -13.06 -2.04
C MET A 1 -12.45 -12.87 -3.26
N GLY A 2 -12.73 -13.50 -4.41
CA GLY A 2 -11.95 -13.24 -5.64
C GLY A 2 -11.81 -11.74 -5.96
N GLU A 3 -12.90 -10.97 -5.84
CA GLU A 3 -12.91 -9.52 -6.01
C GLU A 3 -12.04 -8.75 -4.99
N ILE A 4 -11.92 -9.26 -3.76
CA ILE A 4 -11.07 -8.67 -2.70
C ILE A 4 -9.59 -8.89 -3.02
N ILE A 5 -9.24 -10.08 -3.49
CA ILE A 5 -7.87 -10.38 -3.90
C ILE A 5 -7.52 -9.60 -5.16
N ASP A 6 -8.46 -9.47 -6.10
CA ASP A 6 -8.29 -8.62 -7.28
C ASP A 6 -8.17 -7.13 -6.90
N LEU A 7 -8.76 -6.70 -5.77
CA LEU A 7 -8.56 -5.36 -5.22
C LEU A 7 -7.16 -5.23 -4.60
N ALA A 8 -6.69 -6.21 -3.82
CA ALA A 8 -5.34 -6.23 -3.26
C ALA A 8 -4.26 -6.15 -4.36
N ILE A 9 -4.40 -6.96 -5.41
CA ILE A 9 -3.49 -6.90 -6.57
C ILE A 9 -3.50 -5.51 -7.21
N ARG A 10 -4.68 -4.88 -7.32
CA ARG A 10 -4.81 -3.52 -7.86
C ARG A 10 -4.15 -2.48 -6.96
N ILE A 11 -4.25 -2.60 -5.63
CA ILE A 11 -3.58 -1.72 -4.66
C ILE A 11 -2.07 -1.75 -4.89
N GLU A 12 -1.47 -2.94 -4.84
CA GLU A 12 -0.03 -3.15 -5.04
C GLU A 12 0.45 -2.65 -6.41
N THR A 13 -0.32 -2.98 -7.46
CA THR A 13 -0.01 -2.52 -8.83
C THR A 13 -0.04 -0.99 -8.92
N ASN A 14 -0.98 -0.34 -8.22
CA ASN A 14 -1.12 1.11 -8.20
C ASN A 14 0.03 1.75 -7.41
N GLY A 15 0.34 1.24 -6.21
CA GLY A 15 1.48 1.68 -5.38
C GLY A 15 2.79 1.60 -6.15
N GLN A 16 3.09 0.42 -6.72
CA GLN A 16 4.25 0.20 -7.59
C GLN A 16 4.37 1.25 -8.70
N LYS A 17 3.31 1.44 -9.49
CA LYS A 17 3.31 2.40 -10.61
C LYS A 17 3.52 3.83 -10.13
N ALA A 18 2.87 4.20 -9.04
CA ALA A 18 2.91 5.54 -8.50
C ALA A 18 4.32 5.85 -7.95
N TYR A 19 4.93 4.92 -7.22
CA TYR A 19 6.32 5.04 -6.75
C TYR A 19 7.34 5.04 -7.90
N ARG A 20 7.19 4.15 -8.90
CA ARG A 20 8.07 4.17 -10.10
C ARG A 20 7.97 5.46 -10.89
N LYS A 21 6.79 6.07 -10.93
CA LYS A 21 6.60 7.36 -11.58
C LYS A 21 7.27 8.47 -10.77
N ALA A 22 6.95 8.57 -9.49
CA ALA A 22 7.53 9.56 -8.58
C ALA A 22 9.07 9.48 -8.55
N GLN A 23 9.64 8.28 -8.53
CA GLN A 23 11.09 8.05 -8.61
C GLN A 23 11.75 8.76 -9.80
N LYS A 24 11.07 8.85 -10.95
CA LYS A 24 11.60 9.48 -12.17
C LYS A 24 11.45 11.00 -12.20
N GLU A 25 10.53 11.53 -11.39
CA GLU A 25 10.14 12.95 -11.38
C GLU A 25 10.84 13.73 -10.25
N VAL A 26 11.21 13.06 -9.16
CA VAL A 26 11.93 13.70 -8.04
C VAL A 26 13.39 14.02 -8.37
N SER A 27 13.88 15.15 -7.85
CA SER A 27 15.27 15.59 -8.05
C SER A 27 16.21 15.15 -6.92
N ASP A 28 15.70 14.79 -5.75
CA ASP A 28 16.50 14.32 -4.62
C ASP A 28 16.91 12.85 -4.83
N PRO A 29 18.20 12.52 -4.93
CA PRO A 29 18.64 11.14 -5.18
C PRO A 29 18.31 10.16 -4.06
N SER A 30 18.25 10.62 -2.81
CA SER A 30 17.92 9.77 -1.65
C SER A 30 16.44 9.42 -1.68
N LEU A 31 15.59 10.39 -2.01
CA LEU A 31 14.16 10.16 -2.23
C LEU A 31 13.91 9.23 -3.42
N ALA A 32 14.62 9.44 -4.53
CA ALA A 32 14.52 8.57 -5.70
C ALA A 32 14.89 7.11 -5.37
N ALA A 33 15.92 6.91 -4.55
CA ALA A 33 16.32 5.58 -4.11
C ALA A 33 15.25 4.94 -3.21
N MET A 34 14.69 5.68 -2.26
CA MET A 34 13.62 5.19 -1.37
C MET A 34 12.36 4.81 -2.16
N LEU A 35 11.88 5.69 -3.04
CA LEU A 35 10.73 5.41 -3.92
C LEU A 35 11.00 4.23 -4.85
N GLY A 36 12.25 4.09 -5.30
CA GLY A 36 12.67 2.95 -6.09
C GLY A 36 12.60 1.63 -5.34
N TRP A 37 13.00 1.62 -4.07
CA TRP A 37 12.90 0.46 -3.20
C TRP A 37 11.45 0.12 -2.85
N LEU A 38 10.62 1.11 -2.47
CA LEU A 38 9.19 0.90 -2.22
C LEU A 38 8.52 0.24 -3.43
N ALA A 39 8.77 0.78 -4.63
CA ALA A 39 8.24 0.18 -5.86
C ALA A 39 8.72 -1.25 -6.16
N ASP A 40 9.85 -1.69 -5.60
CA ASP A 40 10.28 -3.09 -5.71
C ASP A 40 9.55 -3.99 -4.71
N GLU A 41 9.32 -3.52 -3.47
CA GLU A 41 8.57 -4.25 -2.45
C GLU A 41 7.12 -4.50 -2.91
N GLU A 42 6.42 -3.47 -3.38
CA GLU A 42 5.04 -3.58 -3.93
C GLU A 42 4.95 -4.61 -5.07
N ALA A 43 6.01 -4.71 -5.88
CA ALA A 43 6.06 -5.68 -6.98
C ALA A 43 6.20 -7.13 -6.48
N GLU A 44 6.82 -7.34 -5.32
CA GLU A 44 6.88 -8.64 -4.67
C GLU A 44 5.56 -9.00 -3.97
N HIS A 45 4.90 -8.01 -3.36
CA HIS A 45 3.58 -8.17 -2.76
C HIS A 45 2.51 -8.51 -3.79
N GLU A 46 2.48 -7.82 -4.93
CA GLU A 46 1.58 -8.11 -6.07
C GLU A 46 1.67 -9.60 -6.49
N LYS A 47 2.87 -10.17 -6.52
CA LYS A 47 3.12 -11.56 -6.93
C LYS A 47 2.62 -12.59 -5.92
N TRP A 48 2.41 -12.20 -4.67
CA TRP A 48 1.93 -13.10 -3.63
C TRP A 48 0.41 -13.32 -3.69
N PHE A 49 -0.37 -12.26 -3.95
CA PHE A 49 -1.84 -12.31 -3.93
C PHE A 49 -2.49 -13.31 -4.91
N PRO A 50 -1.97 -13.58 -6.12
CA PRO A 50 -2.50 -14.65 -6.97
C PRO A 50 -2.45 -16.03 -6.31
N ARG A 51 -1.42 -16.31 -5.50
CA ARG A 51 -1.29 -17.59 -4.78
C ARG A 51 -2.30 -17.72 -3.64
N LEU A 52 -2.68 -16.60 -3.03
CA LEU A 52 -3.78 -16.52 -2.07
C LEU A 52 -5.10 -16.91 -2.74
N LYS A 53 -5.36 -16.41 -3.96
CA LYS A 53 -6.60 -16.70 -4.72
C LYS A 53 -6.80 -18.19 -4.96
N GLU A 54 -5.75 -18.85 -5.46
CA GLU A 54 -5.78 -20.29 -5.74
C GLU A 54 -6.05 -21.12 -4.49
N THR A 55 -5.54 -20.70 -3.33
CA THR A 55 -5.75 -21.47 -2.10
C THR A 55 -7.16 -21.27 -1.54
N MET A 56 -7.68 -20.03 -1.54
CA MET A 56 -8.99 -19.74 -0.96
C MET A 56 -10.16 -20.35 -1.75
N GLU A 57 -10.04 -20.48 -3.07
CA GLU A 57 -11.06 -21.12 -3.93
C GLU A 57 -11.27 -22.61 -3.59
N THR A 58 -10.34 -23.24 -2.86
CA THR A 58 -10.42 -24.68 -2.52
C THR A 58 -11.01 -24.99 -1.15
N THR A 59 -11.22 -23.97 -0.30
CA THR A 59 -11.45 -24.15 1.15
C THR A 59 -12.79 -23.65 1.69
N LEU A 60 -13.54 -22.81 0.97
CA LEU A 60 -14.78 -22.20 1.48
C LEU A 60 -15.96 -22.39 0.50
N GLU A 61 -17.18 -22.48 1.02
CA GLU A 61 -18.41 -22.46 0.19
C GLU A 61 -18.62 -21.06 -0.42
N ASP A 62 -18.93 -21.01 -1.71
CA ASP A 62 -19.06 -19.78 -2.52
C ASP A 62 -19.91 -18.68 -1.85
N ALA A 63 -21.01 -19.04 -1.20
CA ALA A 63 -21.95 -18.08 -0.58
C ALA A 63 -21.34 -17.33 0.63
N LYS A 64 -20.58 -18.01 1.50
CA LYS A 64 -19.88 -17.37 2.63
C LYS A 64 -18.76 -16.47 2.13
N MET A 65 -18.08 -16.91 1.08
CA MET A 65 -16.98 -16.20 0.44
C MET A 65 -17.44 -14.89 -0.25
N GLU A 66 -18.68 -14.85 -0.72
CA GLU A 66 -19.32 -13.66 -1.29
C GLU A 66 -19.76 -12.65 -0.21
N GLU A 67 -20.43 -13.11 0.85
CA GLU A 67 -20.88 -12.26 1.96
C GLU A 67 -19.70 -11.58 2.67
N MET A 68 -18.64 -12.34 2.91
CA MET A 68 -17.38 -11.86 3.48
C MET A 68 -16.72 -10.80 2.59
N GLY A 69 -16.68 -11.04 1.27
CA GLY A 69 -16.16 -10.06 0.32
C GLY A 69 -16.94 -8.75 0.35
N LYS A 70 -18.28 -8.82 0.42
CA LYS A 70 -19.14 -7.65 0.56
C LYS A 70 -18.88 -6.88 1.86
N SER A 71 -18.68 -7.57 2.99
CA SER A 71 -18.40 -6.92 4.27
C SER A 71 -17.05 -6.18 4.27
N ILE A 72 -16.01 -6.76 3.66
CA ILE A 72 -14.71 -6.09 3.53
C ILE A 72 -14.85 -4.87 2.61
N LEU A 73 -15.44 -5.05 1.42
CA LEU A 73 -15.67 -3.94 0.50
C LEU A 73 -16.48 -2.80 1.13
N GLN A 74 -17.51 -3.10 1.93
CA GLN A 74 -18.29 -2.06 2.63
C GLN A 74 -17.50 -1.34 3.72
N GLY A 75 -16.61 -2.03 4.43
CA GLY A 75 -15.75 -1.40 5.42
C GLY A 75 -14.68 -0.51 4.79
N VAL A 76 -14.15 -0.89 3.62
CA VAL A 76 -13.16 -0.13 2.86
C VAL A 76 -13.81 1.03 2.08
N LEU A 77 -14.87 0.76 1.32
CA LEU A 77 -15.64 1.77 0.56
C LEU A 77 -16.52 2.66 1.45
N GLY A 78 -16.46 2.46 2.78
CA GLY A 78 -17.08 3.30 3.80
C GLY A 78 -16.32 4.61 4.04
N GLU A 79 -16.23 5.07 5.29
CA GLU A 79 -15.88 6.47 5.61
C GLU A 79 -14.49 6.96 5.16
N GLN A 80 -13.51 6.12 4.82
CA GLN A 80 -12.17 6.58 4.43
C GLN A 80 -11.44 5.55 3.57
N THR A 81 -11.24 5.82 2.27
CA THR A 81 -10.06 5.39 1.48
C THR A 81 -10.13 5.86 0.01
N PHE A 82 -10.05 7.18 -0.22
CA PHE A 82 -9.92 7.73 -1.58
C PHE A 82 -8.58 7.36 -2.26
N SER A 83 -7.56 7.00 -1.48
CA SER A 83 -6.19 6.74 -1.95
C SER A 83 -6.03 5.38 -2.65
N ILE A 84 -6.86 4.38 -2.31
CA ILE A 84 -6.78 3.00 -2.84
C ILE A 84 -7.17 2.92 -4.33
N ASP A 85 -8.19 3.69 -4.75
CA ASP A 85 -8.71 3.65 -6.11
C ASP A 85 -7.82 4.40 -7.13
N GLY A 86 -6.85 5.17 -6.66
CA GLY A 86 -6.00 5.96 -7.54
C GLY A 86 -4.89 6.68 -6.81
N ALA A 87 -3.79 5.97 -6.56
CA ALA A 87 -2.49 6.59 -6.31
C ALA A 87 -2.02 7.38 -7.55
N ASP A 88 -2.68 8.51 -7.87
CA ASP A 88 -2.24 9.46 -8.89
C ASP A 88 -1.35 10.52 -8.22
N PHE A 89 -0.15 10.07 -7.83
CA PHE A 89 0.88 10.95 -7.26
C PHE A 89 1.42 11.98 -8.25
N SER A 90 1.04 11.90 -9.52
CA SER A 90 1.64 12.73 -10.57
C SER A 90 1.07 14.14 -10.69
N ARG A 91 0.00 14.42 -9.97
CA ARG A 91 -0.56 15.78 -9.85
C ARG A 91 0.02 16.54 -8.67
N ILE A 92 0.92 15.91 -7.91
CA ILE A 92 1.46 16.49 -6.70
C ILE A 92 2.71 17.28 -7.05
N GLU A 93 2.59 18.60 -6.96
CA GLU A 93 3.65 19.54 -7.32
C GLU A 93 4.75 19.66 -6.25
N ASP A 94 4.46 19.25 -5.00
CA ASP A 94 5.39 19.36 -3.89
C ASP A 94 5.67 18.03 -3.18
N MET A 95 6.93 17.86 -2.82
CA MET A 95 7.48 16.64 -2.24
C MET A 95 6.93 16.30 -0.84
N ASP A 96 6.44 17.28 -0.08
CA ASP A 96 5.88 17.02 1.26
C ASP A 96 4.48 16.43 1.14
N SER A 97 3.68 16.93 0.20
CA SER A 97 2.39 16.36 -0.16
C SER A 97 2.52 14.95 -0.72
N LEU A 98 3.57 14.67 -1.52
CA LEU A 98 3.83 13.32 -2.04
C LEU A 98 4.05 12.34 -0.88
N LEU A 99 4.99 12.67 0.02
CA LEU A 99 5.30 11.82 1.16
C LEU A 99 4.11 11.64 2.11
N THR A 100 3.36 12.71 2.37
CA THR A 100 2.18 12.65 3.24
C THR A 100 1.13 11.73 2.64
N LEU A 101 0.84 11.85 1.34
CA LEU A 101 -0.12 10.98 0.68
C LEU A 101 0.38 9.53 0.61
N SER A 102 1.68 9.29 0.39
CA SER A 102 2.25 7.95 0.46
C SER A 102 2.08 7.32 1.85
N VAL A 103 2.30 8.08 2.93
CA VAL A 103 2.06 7.60 4.30
C VAL A 103 0.59 7.23 4.52
N GLU A 104 -0.34 8.04 4.03
CA GLU A 104 -1.77 7.75 4.12
C GLU A 104 -2.15 6.51 3.32
N PHE A 105 -1.63 6.38 2.09
CA PHE A 105 -1.82 5.22 1.24
C PHE A 105 -1.36 3.92 1.92
N GLU A 106 -0.15 3.88 2.51
CA GLU A 106 0.31 2.66 3.19
C GLU A 106 -0.50 2.33 4.43
N LYS A 107 -0.93 3.34 5.20
CA LYS A 107 -1.79 3.12 6.38
C LYS A 107 -3.14 2.53 5.99
N ASP A 108 -3.70 3.00 4.89
CA ASP A 108 -4.92 2.50 4.30
C ASP A 108 -4.76 1.05 3.80
N THR A 109 -3.65 0.74 3.13
CA THR A 109 -3.28 -0.62 2.71
C THR A 109 -3.13 -1.57 3.90
N ILE A 110 -2.47 -1.14 4.98
CA ILE A 110 -2.34 -1.89 6.23
C ILE A 110 -3.71 -2.23 6.81
N LEU A 111 -4.59 -1.24 6.95
CA LEU A 111 -5.94 -1.45 7.50
C LEU A 111 -6.73 -2.46 6.67
N PHE A 112 -6.64 -2.36 5.34
CA PHE A 112 -7.26 -3.32 4.43
C PHE A 112 -6.75 -4.75 4.66
N TYR A 113 -5.43 -4.94 4.82
CA TYR A 113 -4.84 -6.25 5.08
C TYR A 113 -5.16 -6.78 6.48
N GLU A 114 -5.23 -5.93 7.49
CA GLU A 114 -5.70 -6.31 8.83
C GLU A 114 -7.15 -6.80 8.78
N MET A 115 -8.03 -6.11 8.06
CA MET A 115 -9.41 -6.57 7.84
C MET A 115 -9.44 -7.91 7.11
N LEU A 116 -8.65 -8.08 6.05
CA LEU A 116 -8.54 -9.33 5.31
C LEU A 116 -8.07 -10.50 6.21
N SER A 117 -7.13 -10.23 7.11
CA SER A 117 -6.55 -11.24 8.01
C SER A 117 -7.58 -11.89 8.93
N ALA A 118 -8.64 -11.17 9.31
CA ALA A 118 -9.71 -11.66 10.17
C ALA A 118 -10.53 -12.80 9.52
N PHE A 119 -10.36 -13.01 8.22
CA PHE A 119 -11.14 -13.95 7.41
C PHE A 119 -10.31 -15.11 6.84
N ILE A 120 -9.02 -15.18 7.16
CA ILE A 120 -8.12 -16.24 6.71
C ILE A 120 -7.96 -17.27 7.83
N GLU A 121 -8.44 -18.49 7.59
CA GLU A 121 -8.32 -19.61 8.54
C GLU A 121 -6.99 -20.38 8.41
N ASP A 122 -6.41 -20.39 7.20
CA ASP A 122 -5.13 -21.07 6.96
C ASP A 122 -3.98 -20.31 7.64
N GLU A 123 -3.38 -20.94 8.65
CA GLU A 123 -2.32 -20.33 9.47
C GLU A 123 -1.08 -19.95 8.66
N LYS A 124 -0.73 -20.73 7.62
CA LYS A 124 0.44 -20.44 6.79
C LYS A 124 0.20 -19.20 5.95
N ILE A 125 -0.98 -19.08 5.35
CA ILE A 125 -1.38 -17.89 4.58
C ILE A 125 -1.48 -16.67 5.51
N LEU A 126 -2.11 -16.83 6.67
CA LEU A 126 -2.23 -15.75 7.65
C LEU A 126 -0.85 -15.22 8.09
N ASN A 127 0.12 -16.11 8.31
CA ASN A 127 1.48 -15.70 8.65
C ASN A 127 2.18 -14.96 7.51
N GLN A 128 1.92 -15.32 6.25
CA GLN A 128 2.45 -14.59 5.10
C GLN A 128 1.82 -13.20 4.97
N LEU A 129 0.50 -13.07 5.14
CA LEU A 129 -0.16 -11.76 5.13
C LEU A 129 0.35 -10.87 6.26
N LYS A 130 0.58 -11.43 7.45
CA LYS A 130 1.18 -10.69 8.57
C LYS A 130 2.58 -10.19 8.27
N GLN A 131 3.38 -10.98 7.54
CA GLN A 131 4.68 -10.51 7.07
C GLN A 131 4.53 -9.28 6.18
N ILE A 132 3.65 -9.32 5.18
CA ILE A 132 3.35 -8.16 4.29
C ILE A 132 2.93 -6.93 5.12
N ILE A 133 2.00 -7.09 6.07
CA ILE A 133 1.59 -6.01 6.97
C ILE A 133 2.78 -5.41 7.75
N GLU A 134 3.71 -6.25 8.22
CA GLU A 134 4.93 -5.77 8.88
C GLU A 134 5.87 -5.00 7.94
N GLU A 135 5.88 -5.32 6.64
CA GLU A 135 6.64 -4.61 5.61
C GLU A 135 6.02 -3.25 5.31
N GLU A 136 4.69 -3.18 5.15
CA GLU A 136 3.98 -1.91 4.99
C GLU A 136 4.19 -0.97 6.18
N ASN A 137 4.18 -1.52 7.39
CA ASN A 137 4.53 -0.74 8.58
C ASN A 137 5.97 -0.21 8.53
N ARG A 138 6.92 -0.91 7.87
CA ARG A 138 8.28 -0.38 7.62
C ARG A 138 8.24 0.71 6.55
N HIS A 139 7.43 0.57 5.51
CA HIS A 139 7.24 1.60 4.47
C HIS A 139 6.79 2.93 5.11
N VAL A 140 5.73 2.89 5.92
CA VAL A 140 5.22 4.04 6.68
C VAL A 140 6.34 4.69 7.50
N ARG A 141 7.09 3.91 8.28
CA ARG A 141 8.17 4.45 9.11
C ARG A 141 9.25 5.16 8.29
N PHE A 142 9.67 4.58 7.17
CA PHE A 142 10.68 5.20 6.32
C PHE A 142 10.18 6.48 5.66
N LEU A 143 8.93 6.51 5.20
CA LEU A 143 8.30 7.70 4.64
C LEU A 143 8.17 8.82 5.70
N GLU A 144 7.73 8.49 6.91
CA GLU A 144 7.61 9.43 8.04
C GLU A 144 8.98 9.97 8.48
N ASP A 145 10.00 9.11 8.57
CA ASP A 145 11.37 9.50 8.91
C ASP A 145 11.96 10.45 7.85
N PHE A 146 11.73 10.18 6.56
CA PHE A 146 12.18 11.06 5.49
C PHE A 146 11.50 12.43 5.57
N LEU A 147 10.18 12.45 5.83
CA LEU A 147 9.39 13.67 6.02
C LEU A 147 9.85 14.49 7.25
N TYR A 148 10.13 13.83 8.37
CA TYR A 148 10.60 14.48 9.60
C TYR A 148 12.02 15.05 9.48
N ASN A 149 12.94 14.26 8.90
CA ASN A 149 14.33 14.69 8.69
C ASN A 149 14.41 15.88 7.72
N LYS A 150 13.50 15.98 6.75
CA LYS A 150 13.39 17.16 5.90
C LYS A 150 12.91 18.40 6.67
N LYS A 151 11.87 18.27 7.50
CA LYS A 151 11.33 19.37 8.32
C LYS A 151 12.35 19.94 9.32
N SER A 152 13.32 19.12 9.74
CA SER A 152 14.38 19.52 10.68
C SER A 152 15.63 20.12 10.01
N LEU A 153 15.76 20.03 8.68
CA LEU A 153 16.79 20.79 7.94
C LEU A 153 16.42 22.28 7.94
N PRO A 154 17.32 23.20 8.33
CA PRO A 154 17.03 24.62 8.25
C PRO A 154 16.75 24.98 6.79
N ILE A 155 15.56 25.58 6.55
CA ILE A 155 15.24 26.22 5.28
C ILE A 155 16.38 27.19 5.00
N ARG A 156 17.26 26.84 4.05
CA ARG A 156 18.21 27.81 3.49
C ARG A 156 17.34 28.88 2.85
N LYS A 157 17.10 29.98 3.55
CA LYS A 157 16.68 31.23 2.92
C LYS A 157 17.75 31.52 1.88
N GLY A 158 17.39 31.36 0.61
CA GLY A 158 18.21 31.79 -0.51
C GLY A 158 18.57 33.25 -0.26
N SER A 159 19.86 33.48 0.01
CA SER A 159 20.43 34.80 0.16
C SER A 159 20.70 35.38 -1.23
N ALA A 160 20.05 36.53 -1.49
CA ALA A 160 20.29 37.51 -2.55
C ALA A 160 19.93 37.12 -3.99
#